data_AF-A0A0P8D0F6-F1
#
_entry.id   AF-A0A0P8D0F6-F1
#
_cell.length_a   1.000
_cell.length_b   1.000
_cell.length_c   1.000
_cell.angle_alpha   90.00
_cell.angle_beta   90.00
_cell.angle_gamma   90.00
#
_symmetry.space_group_name_H-M   'P 1'
#
loop_
_entity.id
_entity.type
_entity.pdbx_description
1 polymer ?
#
loop_
_entity_poly.entity_id
_entity_poly.type
_entity_poly.pdbx_seq_one_letter_code
_entity_poly.pdbx_strand_id
1 'polypeptide(L)' 'MSMFNADEMKGKWKQQVGKAKMTWGKLTEDELLEAEGRQEKLAGLVQERYAVTREEAEKQVKEFFGKS' A
#
# COMPACT_ATOMS: atom_id res chain seq x y z
N MET A 1 -11.41 -18.68 20.92
CA MET A 1 -11.82 -18.31 19.55
C MET A 1 -10.96 -17.16 19.10
N SER A 2 -9.90 -17.45 18.36
CA SER A 2 -8.97 -16.43 17.88
C SER A 2 -9.59 -15.75 16.65
N MET A 3 -10.13 -14.54 16.83
CA MET A 3 -10.47 -13.67 15.71
C MET A 3 -9.14 -13.20 15.10
N PHE A 4 -8.67 -13.95 14.10
CA PHE A 4 -7.36 -13.81 13.50
C PHE A 4 -7.18 -12.48 12.73
N ASN A 5 -6.19 -11.70 13.18
CA ASN A 5 -5.20 -10.91 12.43
C ASN A 5 -5.62 -9.81 11.43
N ALA A 6 -6.87 -9.71 10.98
CA ALA A 6 -7.27 -8.66 10.04
C ALA A 6 -7.16 -7.25 10.66
N ASP A 7 -7.58 -7.11 11.92
CA ASP A 7 -7.43 -5.86 12.69
C ASP A 7 -5.96 -5.51 12.96
N GLU A 8 -5.13 -6.52 13.24
CA GLU A 8 -3.70 -6.30 13.51
C GLU A 8 -2.93 -5.89 12.25
N MET A 9 -3.28 -6.46 11.09
CA MET A 9 -2.75 -6.01 9.79
C MET A 9 -3.20 -4.59 9.45
N LYS A 10 -4.45 -4.22 9.74
CA LYS A 10 -4.93 -2.83 9.60
C LYS A 10 -4.13 -1.87 10.47
N GLY A 11 -3.88 -2.23 11.72
CA GLY A 11 -3.08 -1.43 12.65
C GLY A 11 -1.64 -1.21 12.15
N LYS A 12 -0.98 -2.28 11.68
CA LYS A 12 0.37 -2.20 11.11
C LYS A 12 0.40 -1.43 9.80
N TRP A 13 -0.59 -1.63 8.93
CA TRP A 13 -0.70 -0.88 7.68
C TRP A 13 -0.83 0.61 7.94
N LYS A 14 -1.65 1.03 8.90
CA LYS A 14 -1.82 2.44 9.28
C LYS A 14 -0.50 3.11 9.67
N GLN A 15 0.43 2.39 10.28
CA GLN A 15 1.77 2.90 10.55
C GLN A 15 2.65 2.99 9.29
N GLN A 16 2.51 2.03 8.37
CA GLN A 16 3.22 2.02 7.09
C GLN A 16 2.66 3.05 6.09
N VAL A 17 1.39 3.46 6.19
CA VAL A 17 0.77 4.48 5.34
C VAL A 17 1.55 5.79 5.35
N GLY A 18 2.10 6.20 6.50
CA GLY A 18 2.95 7.39 6.58
C GLY A 18 4.20 7.28 5.69
N LYS A 19 4.85 6.11 5.70
CA LYS A 19 6.00 5.83 4.82
C LYS A 19 5.56 5.70 3.36
N ALA A 20 4.43 5.05 3.11
CA ALA A 20 3.85 4.91 1.78
C ALA A 20 3.54 6.28 1.15
N LYS A 21 3.02 7.24 1.93
CA LYS A 21 2.79 8.62 1.50
C LYS A 21 4.09 9.38 1.20
N MET A 22 5.17 9.09 1.93
CA MET A 22 6.50 9.64 1.62
C MET A 22 7.09 9.04 0.35
N THR A 23 6.95 7.72 0.15
CA THR A 23 7.40 7.02 -1.06
C THR A 23 6.60 7.46 -2.27
N TRP A 24 5.27 7.45 -2.13
CA TRP A 24 4.33 7.80 -3.17
C TRP A 24 3.67 9.14 -2.87
N GLY A 25 4.44 10.24 -2.93
CA GLY A 25 3.93 11.59 -2.66
C GLY A 25 2.73 12.05 -3.51
N LYS A 26 2.39 11.35 -4.60
CA LYS A 26 1.17 11.59 -5.40
C LYS A 26 -0.08 10.91 -4.83
N LEU A 27 0.08 9.91 -3.96
CA LEU A 27 -1.01 9.20 -3.32
C LEU A 27 -1.40 9.89 -2.01
N THR A 28 -2.69 10.05 -1.80
CA THR A 28 -3.21 10.59 -0.56
C THR A 28 -3.26 9.52 0.54
N GLU A 29 -3.28 9.98 1.78
CA GLU A 29 -3.35 9.09 2.94
C GLU A 29 -4.63 8.23 2.93
N ASP A 30 -5.76 8.82 2.53
CA ASP A 30 -7.04 8.12 2.35
C ASP A 30 -6.96 7.00 1.32
N GLU A 31 -6.37 7.24 0.15
CA GLU A 31 -6.20 6.20 -0.88
C GLU A 31 -5.33 5.04 -0.38
N LEU A 32 -4.24 5.36 0.32
CA LEU A 32 -3.38 4.35 0.92
C LEU A 32 -4.12 3.57 2.03
N LEU A 33 -4.93 4.25 2.85
CA LEU A 33 -5.76 3.59 3.87
C LEU A 33 -6.82 2.67 3.25
N GLU A 34 -7.45 3.09 2.15
CA GLU A 34 -8.45 2.30 1.41
C GLU A 34 -7.83 1.03 0.78
N ALA A 35 -6.54 1.08 0.46
CA ALA A 35 -5.82 -0.09 0.01
C ALA A 35 -5.71 -1.17 1.11
N GLU A 36 -5.87 -0.82 2.38
CA GLU A 36 -5.84 -1.73 3.54
C GLU A 36 -4.59 -2.65 3.55
N GLY A 37 -3.47 -2.17 3.01
CA GLY A 37 -2.22 -2.95 2.88
C GLY A 37 -2.27 -4.05 1.82
N ARG A 38 -3.28 -4.06 0.95
CA ARG A 38 -3.36 -4.98 -0.19
C ARG A 38 -2.47 -4.49 -1.32
N GLN A 39 -1.53 -5.35 -1.72
CA GLN A 39 -0.58 -5.06 -2.79
C GLN A 39 -1.29 -4.76 -4.12
N GLU A 40 -2.33 -5.52 -4.48
CA GLU A 40 -3.07 -5.33 -5.73
C GLU A 40 -3.76 -3.96 -5.80
N LYS A 41 -4.36 -3.51 -4.69
CA LYS A 41 -5.00 -2.18 -4.61
C LYS A 41 -3.97 -1.06 -4.70
N LEU A 42 -2.88 -1.17 -3.96
CA LEU A 42 -1.77 -0.21 -4.04
C LEU A 42 -1.19 -0.15 -5.44
N ALA A 43 -1.02 -1.29 -6.11
CA ALA A 43 -0.50 -1.32 -7.47
C ALA A 43 -1.47 -0.64 -8.44
N GLY A 44 -2.78 -0.81 -8.30
CA GLY A 44 -3.78 -0.06 -9.08
C GLY A 44 -3.67 1.45 -8.87
N LEU A 45 -3.60 1.88 -7.62
CA LEU A 45 -3.44 3.30 -7.26
C LEU A 45 -2.14 3.90 -7.81
N VAL A 46 -1.01 3.18 -7.69
CA VAL A 46 0.28 3.61 -8.24
C VAL A 46 0.23 3.66 -9.76
N GLN A 47 -0.36 2.65 -10.40
CA GLN A 47 -0.55 2.59 -11.85
C GLN A 47 -1.32 3.82 -12.35
N GLU A 48 -2.44 4.16 -11.73
CA GLU A 48 -3.28 5.30 -12.12
C GLU A 48 -2.62 6.66 -11.81
N ARG A 49 -2.06 6.85 -10.61
CA ARG A 49 -1.46 8.14 -10.20
C ARG A 49 -0.12 8.44 -10.86
N TYR A 50 0.67 7.41 -11.12
CA TYR A 50 2.00 7.56 -11.73
C TYR A 50 2.00 7.30 -13.23
N ALA A 51 0.87 6.87 -13.81
CA ALA A 51 0.74 6.51 -15.23
C ALA A 51 1.84 5.52 -15.67
N VAL A 52 2.13 4.55 -14.80
CA VAL A 52 3.13 3.49 -15.04
C VAL A 52 2.45 2.20 -15.49
N THR A 53 3.23 1.22 -15.94
CA THR A 53 2.69 -0.11 -16.24
C THR A 53 2.31 -0.83 -14.95
N ARG A 54 1.38 -1.80 -15.06
CA ARG A 54 1.01 -2.66 -13.94
C ARG A 54 2.23 -3.35 -13.32
N GLU A 55 3.16 -3.82 -14.14
CA GLU A 55 4.39 -4.48 -13.69
C GLU A 55 5.28 -3.55 -12.85
N GLU A 56 5.47 -2.29 -13.28
CA GLU A 56 6.26 -1.31 -12.52
C GLU A 56 5.56 -0.92 -11.21
N ALA A 57 4.23 -0.78 -11.24
CA ALA A 57 3.45 -0.53 -10.03
C ALA A 57 3.56 -1.68 -9.03
N GLU A 58 3.39 -2.92 -9.49
CA GLU A 58 3.54 -4.12 -8.66
C GLU A 58 4.96 -4.24 -8.10
N LYS A 59 5.97 -3.93 -8.89
CA LYS A 59 7.37 -3.92 -8.45
C LYS A 59 7.59 -2.90 -7.34
N GLN A 60 7.15 -1.65 -7.51
CA GLN A 60 7.28 -0.63 -6.47
C GLN A 60 6.58 -1.03 -5.17
N VAL A 61 5.37 -1.58 -5.29
CA VAL A 61 4.60 -2.05 -4.14
C VAL A 61 5.31 -3.23 -3.47
N LYS A 62 5.78 -4.20 -4.25
CA LYS A 62 6.55 -5.35 -3.74
C LYS A 62 7.84 -4.92 -3.05
N GLU A 63 8.55 -3.94 -3.61
CA GLU A 63 9.74 -3.35 -2.97
C GLU A 63 9.37 -2.67 -1.64
N PHE A 64 8.25 -1.95 -1.58
CA PHE A 64 7.79 -1.31 -0.36
C PHE A 64 7.48 -2.33 0.76
N PHE A 65 6.80 -3.43 0.45
CA PHE A 65 6.50 -4.50 1.41
C PHE A 65 7.71 -5.39 1.72
N GLY A 66 8.64 -5.57 0.78
CA GLY A 66 9.84 -6.38 0.93
C GLY A 66 10.96 -5.69 1.72
N LYS A 67 10.88 -4.37 1.92
CA LYS A 67 11.86 -3.59 2.69
C LYS A 67 11.69 -3.67 4.21
N SER A 68 10.90 -4.60 4.73
CA SER A 68 10.49 -4.68 6.14
C SER A 68 10.91 -5.96 6.84
#